data_AF-A0A383E223-F1
#
_entry.id   AF-A0A383E223-F1
#
_cell.length_a   1.000
_cell.length_b   1.000
_cell.length_c   1.000
_cell.angle_alpha   90.00
_cell.angle_beta   90.00
_cell.angle_gamma   90.00
#
_symmetry.space_group_name_H-M   'P 1'
#
loop_
_entity.id
_entity.type
_entity.pdbx_description
1 polymer ?
#
loop_
_entity_poly.entity_id
_entity_poly.type
_entity_poly.pdbx_seq_one_letter_code
_entity_poly.pdbx_strand_id
1 'polypeptide(L)'
;MRLDYMARETLRNLRRNLTLTLASILTVAVSLSLLGIALLLQRGVSNATDRWQDGVEFIVFLEPEITDNQLGLVQEEIERSAAIESYRYVDQEESYREFNEDFFPENPEITQLVTPD
;
A
#
# COMPACT_ATOMS: atom_id res chain seq x y z
N MET A 1 -10.06 -51.89 -3.91
CA MET A 1 -10.29 -52.91 -2.85
C MET A 1 -9.34 -52.79 -1.66
N ARG A 2 -8.00 -52.74 -1.82
CA ARG A 2 -7.07 -52.61 -0.66
C ARG A 2 -7.01 -51.20 -0.05
N LEU A 3 -7.00 -50.15 -0.89
CA LEU A 3 -6.94 -48.76 -0.42
C LEU A 3 -8.21 -48.33 0.33
N ASP A 4 -9.39 -48.68 -0.16
CA ASP A 4 -10.66 -48.41 0.54
C ASP A 4 -10.72 -49.10 1.91
N TYR A 5 -10.24 -50.35 1.96
CA TYR A 5 -10.18 -51.10 3.21
C TYR A 5 -9.23 -50.42 4.20
N MET A 6 -8.03 -50.02 3.75
CA MET A 6 -7.07 -49.32 4.60
C MET A 6 -7.60 -47.96 5.08
N ALA A 7 -8.16 -47.14 4.19
CA ALA A 7 -8.74 -45.86 4.56
C ALA A 7 -9.89 -46.02 5.56
N ARG A 8 -10.79 -47.00 5.34
CA ARG A 8 -11.92 -47.27 6.23
C ARG A 8 -11.46 -47.79 7.59
N GLU A 9 -10.42 -48.61 7.64
CA GLU A 9 -9.84 -49.13 8.88
C GLU A 9 -9.10 -48.04 9.67
N THR A 10 -8.32 -47.18 8.99
CA THR A 10 -7.67 -46.02 9.58
C THR A 10 -8.69 -45.03 10.14
N LEU A 11 -9.77 -44.74 9.42
CA LEU A 11 -10.84 -43.86 9.89
C LEU A 11 -11.56 -44.43 11.13
N ARG A 12 -11.77 -45.75 11.15
CA ARG A 12 -12.34 -46.46 12.31
C ARG A 12 -11.41 -46.37 13.52
N ASN A 13 -10.10 -46.48 13.33
CA ASN A 13 -9.10 -46.38 14.40
C ASN A 13 -8.99 -44.94 14.94
N LEU A 14 -8.95 -43.94 14.05
CA LEU A 14 -8.98 -42.51 14.40
C LEU A 14 -10.21 -42.14 15.24
N ARG A 15 -11.40 -42.64 14.86
CA ARG A 15 -12.64 -42.44 15.62
C ARG A 15 -12.68 -43.17 16.97
N ARG A 16 -11.88 -44.22 17.15
CA ARG A 16 -11.80 -44.94 18.43
C ARG A 16 -10.85 -44.26 19.41
N ASN A 17 -9.87 -43.51 18.90
CA ASN A 17 -8.86 -42.78 19.66
C ASN A 17 -8.95 -41.27 19.39
N LEU A 18 -10.17 -40.71 19.49
CA LEU A 18 -10.45 -39.32 19.10
C LEU A 18 -9.62 -38.31 19.87
N THR A 19 -9.41 -38.49 21.17
CA THR A 19 -8.71 -37.51 21.99
C THR A 19 -7.26 -37.30 21.54
N LEU A 20 -6.51 -38.40 21.36
CA LEU A 20 -5.10 -38.34 20.94
C LEU A 20 -4.97 -37.91 19.48
N THR A 21 -5.89 -38.38 18.62
CA THR A 21 -5.98 -37.95 17.22
C THR A 21 -6.21 -36.45 17.12
N LEU A 22 -7.19 -35.92 17.85
CA LEU A 22 -7.53 -34.50 17.84
C LEU A 22 -6.37 -33.64 18.36
N ALA A 23 -5.69 -34.09 19.42
CA ALA A 23 -4.50 -33.42 19.93
C ALA A 23 -3.41 -33.32 18.85
N SER A 24 -3.12 -34.42 18.15
CA SER A 24 -2.12 -34.43 17.08
C SER A 24 -2.49 -33.53 15.89
N ILE A 25 -3.77 -33.54 15.48
CA ILE A 25 -4.28 -32.67 14.41
C ILE A 25 -4.16 -31.20 14.82
N LEU A 26 -4.52 -30.86 16.06
CA LEU A 26 -4.40 -29.50 16.57
C LEU A 26 -2.95 -29.03 16.56
N THR A 27 -2.00 -29.88 16.98
CA THR A 27 -0.57 -29.54 16.93
C THR A 27 -0.12 -29.23 15.50
N VAL A 28 -0.45 -30.09 14.55
CA VAL A 28 -0.12 -29.87 13.13
C VAL A 28 -0.79 -28.61 12.59
N ALA A 29 -2.07 -28.39 12.94
CA ALA A 29 -2.82 -27.22 12.50
C ALA A 29 -2.21 -25.92 13.03
N VAL A 30 -1.77 -25.88 14.30
CA VAL A 30 -1.09 -24.71 14.88
C VAL A 30 0.25 -24.47 14.17
N SER A 31 1.06 -25.51 13.95
CA SER A 31 2.34 -25.37 13.24
C SER A 31 2.16 -24.83 11.82
N LEU A 32 1.19 -25.36 11.07
CA LEU A 32 0.89 -24.89 9.71
C LEU A 32 0.28 -23.48 9.72
N SER A 33 -0.55 -23.15 10.70
CA SER A 33 -1.11 -21.81 10.85
C SER A 33 -0.03 -20.76 11.10
N LEU A 34 0.93 -21.05 11.98
CA LEU A 34 2.06 -20.17 12.25
C LEU A 34 2.90 -19.94 10.99
N LEU A 35 3.19 -21.01 10.23
CA LEU A 35 3.87 -20.89 8.95
C LEU A 35 3.07 -20.06 7.95
N GLY A 36 1.75 -20.30 7.84
CA GLY A 36 0.86 -19.55 6.98
C GLY A 36 0.83 -18.06 7.32
N ILE A 37 0.72 -17.73 8.61
CA ILE A 37 0.77 -16.35 9.12
C ILE A 37 2.13 -15.71 8.78
N ALA A 38 3.25 -16.41 8.98
CA ALA A 38 4.57 -15.88 8.64
C ALA A 38 4.69 -15.56 7.14
N LEU A 39 4.18 -16.44 6.27
CA LEU A 39 4.16 -16.21 4.82
C LEU A 39 3.23 -15.05 4.42
N LEU A 40 2.08 -14.92 5.08
CA LEU A 40 1.16 -13.80 4.85
C LEU A 40 1.77 -12.48 5.32
N LEU A 41 2.42 -12.45 6.49
CA LEU A 41 3.12 -11.28 7.00
C LEU A 41 4.26 -10.87 6.06
N GLN A 42 5.06 -11.82 5.58
CA GLN A 42 6.13 -11.53 4.62
C GLN A 42 5.61 -10.85 3.36
N ARG A 43 4.52 -11.37 2.78
CA ARG A 43 3.88 -10.75 1.61
C ARG A 43 3.24 -9.40 1.92
N GLY A 44 2.60 -9.30 3.09
CA GLY A 44 1.98 -8.07 3.56
C GLY A 44 3.01 -6.95 3.76
N VAL A 45 4.16 -7.27 4.35
CA VAL A 45 5.28 -6.34 4.51
C VAL A 45 5.86 -5.96 3.16
N SER A 46 6.14 -6.90 2.26
CA SER A 46 6.63 -6.57 0.91
C SER A 46 5.71 -5.60 0.18
N ASN A 47 4.40 -5.90 0.13
CA ASN A 47 3.41 -5.05 -0.53
C ASN A 47 3.17 -3.71 0.19
N ALA A 48 3.38 -3.66 1.51
CA ALA A 48 3.37 -2.40 2.25
C ALA A 48 4.63 -1.59 1.92
N THR A 49 5.80 -2.21 1.90
CA THR A 49 7.06 -1.56 1.59
C THR A 49 7.09 -1.03 0.16
N ASP A 50 6.61 -1.77 -0.85
CA ASP A 50 6.58 -1.31 -2.24
C ASP A 50 5.76 0.00 -2.37
N ARG A 51 4.58 0.07 -1.73
CA ARG A 51 3.77 1.31 -1.69
C ARG A 51 4.43 2.47 -0.96
N TRP A 52 5.37 2.21 -0.06
CA TRP A 52 6.06 3.25 0.71
C TRP A 52 7.39 3.64 0.05
N GLN A 53 7.99 2.76 -0.76
CA GLN A 53 9.19 3.04 -1.55
C GLN A 53 8.89 3.95 -2.74
N ASP A 54 7.73 3.79 -3.40
CA ASP A 54 7.25 4.72 -4.43
C ASP A 54 6.70 6.04 -3.85
N GLY A 55 6.57 6.15 -2.52
CA GLY A 55 5.72 7.15 -1.87
C GLY A 55 6.44 8.41 -1.36
N VAL A 56 7.72 8.62 -1.66
CA VAL A 56 8.41 9.86 -1.24
C VAL A 56 8.24 10.93 -2.31
N GLU A 57 7.05 11.53 -2.32
CA GLU A 57 6.74 12.71 -3.12
C GLU A 57 7.03 13.98 -2.31
N PHE A 58 7.64 14.98 -2.97
CA PHE A 58 7.85 16.30 -2.39
C PHE A 58 7.07 17.33 -3.20
N ILE A 59 6.38 18.23 -2.49
CA ILE A 59 5.74 19.41 -3.10
C ILE A 59 6.67 20.59 -2.86
N VAL A 60 7.13 21.20 -3.95
CA VAL A 60 7.93 22.44 -3.92
C VAL A 60 7.00 23.59 -4.26
N PHE A 61 6.59 24.35 -3.25
CA PHE A 61 5.81 25.56 -3.46
C PHE A 61 6.73 26.69 -3.94
N LEU A 62 6.30 27.38 -4.98
CA LEU A 62 6.99 28.53 -5.55
C LEU A 62 6.29 29.82 -5.10
N GLU A 63 7.03 30.92 -5.10
CA GLU A 63 6.43 32.24 -4.90
C GLU A 63 5.55 32.60 -6.11
N PRO A 64 4.35 33.19 -5.91
CA PRO A 64 3.45 33.56 -7.02
C PRO A 64 4.08 34.54 -8.02
N GLU A 65 4.99 35.40 -7.54
CA GLU A 65 5.67 36.41 -8.35
C GLU A 65 6.97 35.89 -9.00
N ILE A 66 7.16 34.57 -9.07
CA ILE A 66 8.34 33.96 -9.69
C ILE A 66 8.43 34.35 -11.17
N THR A 67 9.61 34.79 -11.61
CA THR A 67 9.85 35.10 -13.02
C THR A 67 10.09 33.82 -13.84
N ASP A 68 9.80 33.85 -15.14
CA ASP A 68 10.05 32.72 -16.06
C ASP A 68 11.51 32.24 -16.01
N ASN A 69 12.46 33.16 -15.84
CA ASN A 69 13.88 32.83 -15.71
C ASN A 69 14.16 32.05 -14.41
N GLN A 70 13.58 32.47 -13.28
CA GLN A 70 13.76 31.77 -12.01
C GLN A 70 13.08 30.40 -12.02
N LEU A 71 11.88 30.30 -12.62
CA LEU A 71 11.19 29.04 -12.80
C LEU A 71 12.03 28.07 -13.64
N GLY A 72 12.61 28.55 -14.75
CA GLY A 72 13.50 27.76 -15.59
C GLY A 72 14.72 27.21 -14.84
N LEU A 73 15.31 28.00 -13.93
CA LEU A 73 16.44 27.54 -13.10
C LEU A 73 16.03 26.42 -12.13
N VAL A 74 14.84 26.50 -11.55
CA VAL A 74 14.33 25.44 -10.65
C VAL A 74 14.08 24.16 -11.44
N GLN A 75 13.44 24.26 -12.61
CA GLN A 75 13.18 23.10 -13.48
C GLN A 75 14.49 22.45 -13.92
N GLU A 76 15.48 23.24 -14.32
CA GLU A 76 16.79 22.73 -14.73
C GLU A 76 17.52 21.99 -13.59
N GLU A 77 17.45 22.50 -12.35
CA GLU A 77 18.04 21.83 -11.19
C GLU A 77 17.36 20.49 -10.87
N ILE A 78 16.03 20.43 -11.02
CA ILE A 78 15.24 19.20 -10.85
C ILE A 78 15.62 18.17 -11.92
N GLU A 79 15.68 18.57 -13.20
CA GLU A 79 16.04 17.69 -14.32
C GLU A 79 17.45 17.12 -14.21
N ARG A 80 18.38 17.88 -13.62
CA ARG A 80 19.77 17.45 -13.42
C ARG A 80 19.97 16.49 -12.25
N SER A 81 18.98 16.37 -11.36
CA SER A 81 19.07 15.52 -10.18
C SER A 81 18.85 14.05 -10.52
N ALA A 82 19.89 13.22 -10.37
CA ALA A 82 19.77 11.77 -10.52
C ALA A 82 18.92 11.10 -9.42
N ALA A 83 18.54 11.85 -8.37
CA ALA A 83 17.69 11.36 -7.28
C ALA A 83 16.20 11.55 -7.56
N ILE A 84 15.83 12.32 -8.59
CA ILE A 84 14.44 12.59 -8.96
C ILE A 84 14.10 11.75 -10.17
N GLU A 85 13.14 10.83 -10.01
CA GLU A 85 12.70 9.98 -11.10
C GLU A 85 11.76 10.71 -12.07
N SER A 86 10.84 11.52 -11.54
CA SER A 86 9.90 12.30 -12.33
C SER A 86 9.44 13.54 -11.55
N TYR A 87 8.93 14.54 -12.27
CA TYR A 87 8.29 15.71 -11.67
C TYR A 87 7.09 16.13 -12.52
N ARG A 88 6.12 16.80 -11.89
CA ARG A 88 4.99 17.45 -12.54
C ARG A 88 4.99 18.91 -12.13
N TYR A 89 5.02 19.80 -13.11
CA TYR A 89 4.73 21.20 -12.87
C TYR A 89 3.22 21.39 -12.79
N VAL A 90 2.78 22.15 -11.80
CA VAL A 90 1.38 22.49 -11.54
C VAL A 90 1.31 24.01 -11.49
N ASP A 91 0.55 24.61 -12.40
CA ASP A 91 0.37 26.06 -12.40
C ASP A 91 -0.65 26.49 -11.33
N GLN A 92 -0.80 27.80 -11.17
CA GLN A 92 -1.66 28.37 -10.13
C GLN A 92 -3.15 28.06 -10.38
N GLU A 93 -3.58 28.00 -11.64
CA GLU A 93 -4.96 27.67 -12.00
C GLU A 93 -5.28 26.19 -11.72
N GLU A 94 -4.37 25.29 -12.08
CA GLU A 94 -4.48 23.87 -11.76
C GLU A 94 -4.44 23.64 -10.25
N SER A 95 -3.54 24.31 -9.52
CA SER A 95 -3.47 24.23 -8.06
C SER A 95 -4.79 24.68 -7.39
N TYR A 96 -5.40 25.75 -7.92
CA TYR A 96 -6.72 26.22 -7.46
C TYR A 96 -7.82 25.20 -7.73
N ARG A 97 -7.82 24.58 -8.92
CA ARG A 97 -8.77 23.52 -9.27
C ARG A 97 -8.63 22.30 -8.36
N GLU A 98 -7.41 21.77 -8.19
CA GLU A 98 -7.13 20.64 -7.30
C GLU A 98 -7.59 20.94 -5.85
N PHE A 99 -7.33 22.15 -5.35
CA PHE A 99 -7.76 22.57 -4.01
C PHE A 99 -9.29 22.49 -3.83
N ASN A 100 -10.04 22.97 -4.82
CA ASN A 100 -11.50 23.04 -4.75
C ASN A 100 -12.19 21.71 -5.02
N GLU A 101 -11.70 20.94 -5.99
CA GLU A 101 -12.36 19.72 -6.47
C GLU A 101 -11.92 18.47 -5.71
N ASP A 102 -10.63 18.34 -5.38
CA ASP A 102 -10.07 17.11 -4.83
C ASP A 102 -9.93 17.14 -3.30
N PHE A 103 -9.59 18.30 -2.72
CA PHE A 103 -9.31 18.40 -1.27
C PHE A 103 -10.51 18.84 -0.43
N PHE A 104 -11.35 19.75 -0.94
CA PHE A 104 -12.48 20.30 -0.19
C PHE A 104 -13.84 20.27 -0.94
N PRO A 105 -14.23 19.13 -1.57
CA PRO A 105 -15.44 19.07 -2.37
C PRO A 105 -16.73 19.37 -1.59
N GLU A 106 -16.74 19.12 -0.28
CA GLU A 106 -17.92 19.29 0.59
C GLU A 106 -17.88 20.54 1.47
N ASN A 107 -16.81 21.34 1.43
CA ASN A 107 -16.61 22.49 2.31
C ASN A 107 -16.53 23.82 1.52
N PRO A 108 -17.66 24.31 0.99
CA PRO A 108 -17.68 25.52 0.16
C PRO A 108 -17.27 26.79 0.91
N GLU A 109 -17.29 26.79 2.25
CA GLU A 109 -16.83 27.93 3.05
C GLU A 109 -15.30 28.10 3.02
N ILE A 110 -14.55 27.00 2.85
CA ILE A 110 -13.08 27.03 2.81
C ILE A 110 -12.60 27.41 1.40
N THR A 111 -13.26 26.88 0.36
CA THR A 111 -12.93 27.17 -1.04
C THR A 111 -13.20 28.63 -1.43
N GLN A 112 -14.16 29.29 -0.80
CA GLN A 112 -14.46 30.72 -1.02
C GLN A 112 -13.42 31.68 -0.41
N LEU A 113 -12.52 31.20 0.44
CA LEU A 113 -11.48 32.01 1.08
C LEU A 113 -10.17 32.04 0.28
N VAL A 114 -10.06 31.24 -0.77
CA VAL A 114 -8.88 31.13 -1.62
C VAL A 114 -9.19 31.77 -2.97
N THR A 115 -8.33 32.67 -3.41
CA THR A 115 -8.35 33.24 -4.76
C THR A 115 -7.30 32.55 -5.63
N PRO A 116 -7.51 32.47 -6.95
CA PRO A 116 -6.50 31.99 -7.89
C PRO A 116 -5.32 32.96 -8.07
N ASP A 117 -5.38 34.16 -7.50
CA ASP A 117 -4.31 35.18 -7.48
C ASP A 117 -3.50 35.12 -6.19
#